data_AF-A0A8H3CGN7-F1
#
_entry.id   AF-A0A8H3CGN7-F1
#
_cell.length_a   1.000
_cell.length_b   1.000
_cell.length_c   1.000
_cell.angle_alpha   90.00
_cell.angle_beta   90.00
_cell.angle_gamma   90.00
#
_symmetry.space_group_name_H-M   'P 1'
#
loop_
_entity.id
_entity.type
_entity.pdbx_description
1 polymer ?
#
loop_
_entity_poly.entity_id
_entity_poly.type
_entity_poly.pdbx_seq_one_letter_code
_entity_poly.pdbx_strand_id
1 'polypeptide(L)'
;MTVGRESSFGQPNRFYDFSYVTNEKDLVPILPGRFLGYVHPSGEKHIVAAGSWYACVGQDNTNVDCSTGAVPNILDGNTKDHAGPYDGVYIGSDYC
;
A
#
# COMPACT_ATOMS: atom_id res chain seq x y z
N MET A 1 1.76 5.40 -0.18
CA MET A 1 1.75 6.59 -1.05
C MET A 1 2.13 6.15 -2.44
N THR A 2 1.28 6.41 -3.43
CA THR A 2 1.51 6.05 -4.83
C THR A 2 2.65 6.89 -5.42
N VAL A 3 3.70 6.25 -5.93
CA VAL A 3 4.91 6.94 -6.40
C VAL A 3 5.06 6.80 -7.92
N GLY A 4 4.70 7.85 -8.65
CA GLY A 4 4.99 7.99 -10.09
C GLY A 4 3.79 7.77 -11.03
N ARG A 5 3.98 8.15 -12.30
CA ARG A 5 3.05 7.85 -13.40
C ARG A 5 3.50 6.56 -14.09
N GLU A 6 2.60 5.86 -14.76
CA GLU A 6 2.87 4.60 -15.47
C GLU A 6 4.13 4.67 -16.38
N SER A 7 4.37 5.82 -17.03
CA SER A 7 5.53 6.07 -17.89
C SER A 7 6.90 6.06 -17.18
N SER A 8 6.91 6.13 -15.85
CA SER A 8 8.14 6.16 -15.03
C SER A 8 8.57 4.77 -14.55
N PHE A 9 7.73 3.74 -14.72
CA PHE A 9 8.02 2.38 -14.25
C PHE A 9 8.58 1.44 -15.33
N GLY A 10 8.96 2.01 -16.49
CA GLY A 10 9.74 1.31 -17.51
C GLY A 10 11.24 1.46 -17.29
N GLN A 11 11.84 0.70 -16.38
CA GLN A 11 13.29 0.54 -16.34
C GLN A 11 13.68 -0.87 -16.80
N PRO A 12 14.23 -1.03 -18.03
CA PRO A 12 14.67 -2.32 -18.52
C PRO A 12 15.91 -2.76 -17.74
N ASN A 13 15.78 -3.86 -16.99
CA ASN A 13 16.86 -4.65 -16.39
C ASN A 13 17.67 -4.01 -15.24
N ARG A 14 17.02 -3.80 -14.09
CA ARG A 14 17.71 -3.84 -12.79
C ARG A 14 16.88 -4.69 -11.83
N PHE A 15 17.36 -5.90 -11.51
CA PHE A 15 16.72 -6.78 -10.52
C PHE A 15 17.01 -6.23 -9.12
N TYR A 16 16.22 -5.26 -8.67
CA TYR A 16 16.13 -4.90 -7.26
C TYR A 16 14.84 -5.54 -6.71
N ASP A 17 14.97 -6.29 -5.62
CA ASP A 17 13.81 -6.76 -4.87
C ASP A 17 13.25 -5.57 -4.09
N PHE A 18 12.10 -5.08 -4.52
CA PHE A 18 11.38 -3.99 -3.88
C PHE A 18 10.14 -4.54 -3.21
N SER A 19 9.97 -4.24 -1.94
CA SER A 19 8.72 -4.48 -1.24
C SER A 19 8.31 -3.26 -0.45
N TYR A 20 7.01 -2.98 -0.42
CA TYR A 20 6.42 -2.00 0.47
C TYR A 20 5.31 -2.65 1.29
N VAL A 21 5.07 -2.11 2.48
CA VAL A 21 4.07 -2.61 3.40
C VAL A 21 2.95 -1.60 3.53
N THR A 22 1.72 -2.09 3.55
CA THR A 22 0.51 -1.31 3.82
C THR A 22 -0.27 -1.97 4.94
N ASN A 23 -0.94 -1.18 5.77
CA ASN A 23 -1.58 -1.69 6.99
C ASN A 23 -3.09 -1.51 6.96
N GLU A 24 -3.82 -2.60 7.14
CA GLU A 24 -5.28 -2.68 7.28
C GLU A 24 -6.00 -1.72 6.33
N LYS A 25 -6.81 -0.80 6.87
CA LYS A 25 -7.55 0.18 6.07
C LYS A 25 -6.86 1.54 6.02
N ASP A 26 -5.53 1.57 6.05
CA ASP A 26 -4.78 2.81 5.84
C ASP A 26 -5.19 3.46 4.51
N LEU A 27 -5.55 4.73 4.61
CA LEU A 27 -6.01 5.58 3.52
C LEU A 27 -4.86 6.10 2.64
N VAL A 28 -3.65 6.22 3.20
CA VAL A 28 -2.51 6.87 2.53
C VAL A 28 -2.03 6.12 1.28
N PRO A 29 -2.04 4.77 1.22
CA PRO A 29 -1.74 4.03 0.00
C PRO A 29 -2.59 4.48 -1.19
N ILE A 30 -3.91 4.64 -1.05
CA ILE A 30 -4.78 4.92 -2.21
C ILE A 30 -4.72 6.38 -2.72
N LEU A 31 -3.87 7.22 -2.12
CA LEU A 31 -3.71 8.63 -2.46
C LEU A 31 -2.35 8.91 -3.13
N PRO A 32 -2.33 9.71 -4.21
CA PRO A 32 -3.47 10.25 -4.95
C PRO A 32 -4.26 9.16 -5.70
N GLY A 33 -5.56 9.41 -5.94
CA GLY A 33 -6.44 8.42 -6.55
C GLY A 33 -5.98 7.97 -7.95
N ARG A 34 -6.11 6.65 -8.22
CA ARG A 34 -5.64 6.00 -9.46
C ARG A 34 -6.15 6.63 -10.76
N PHE A 35 -7.34 7.24 -10.73
CA PHE A 35 -7.91 7.96 -11.88
C PHE A 35 -7.04 9.14 -12.36
N LEU A 36 -6.07 9.59 -11.56
CA LEU A 36 -5.09 10.62 -11.91
C LEU A 36 -3.84 10.04 -12.63
N GLY A 37 -3.81 8.73 -12.90
CA GLY A 37 -2.72 8.05 -13.62
C GLY A 37 -1.49 7.73 -12.76
N TYR A 38 -1.66 7.69 -11.43
CA TYR A 38 -0.65 7.20 -10.50
C TYR A 38 -0.85 5.70 -10.26
N VAL A 39 0.25 4.97 -10.20
CA VAL A 39 0.25 3.51 -10.01
C VAL A 39 1.33 3.11 -8.99
N HIS A 40 1.05 2.15 -8.11
CA HIS A 40 2.11 1.62 -7.25
C HIS A 40 3.10 0.74 -8.03
N PRO A 41 4.36 0.65 -7.58
CA PRO A 41 5.23 -0.45 -7.94
C PRO A 41 4.62 -1.80 -7.55
N SER A 42 5.07 -2.89 -8.18
CA SER A 42 4.80 -4.24 -7.68
C SER A 42 5.56 -4.50 -6.37
N GLY A 43 5.12 -5.49 -5.59
CA GLY A 43 5.81 -5.93 -4.36
C GLY A 43 5.11 -5.53 -3.06
N GLU A 44 3.81 -5.29 -3.10
CA GLU A 44 3.01 -4.99 -1.91
C GLU A 44 2.88 -6.20 -0.98
N LYS A 45 3.15 -5.97 0.30
CA LYS A 45 2.81 -6.85 1.41
C LYS A 45 1.76 -6.14 2.26
N HIS A 46 0.54 -6.65 2.25
CA HIS A 46 -0.58 -6.02 2.94
C HIS A 46 -0.85 -6.73 4.27
N ILE A 47 -0.91 -5.98 5.36
CA ILE A 47 -1.35 -6.50 6.67
C ILE A 47 -2.87 -6.42 6.68
N VAL A 48 -3.55 -7.56 6.58
CA VAL A 48 -5.03 -7.61 6.56
C VAL A 48 -5.59 -7.42 7.99
N ALA A 49 -4.85 -7.92 8.98
CA ALA A 49 -5.12 -7.79 10.41
C ALA A 49 -3.82 -8.11 11.17
N ALA A 50 -3.77 -7.85 12.48
CA ALA A 50 -2.63 -8.19 13.33
C ALA A 50 -2.13 -9.63 13.13
N GLY A 51 -0.87 -9.78 12.69
CA GLY A 51 -0.24 -11.07 12.41
C GLY A 51 -0.67 -11.77 11.12
N SER A 52 -1.57 -11.17 10.34
CA SER A 52 -2.09 -11.70 9.07
C SER A 52 -1.61 -10.86 7.90
N TRP A 53 -0.86 -11.49 6.99
CA TRP A 53 -0.21 -10.83 5.86
C TRP A 53 -0.65 -11.45 4.54
N TYR A 54 -0.81 -10.61 3.52
CA TYR A 54 -1.15 -10.99 2.17
C TYR A 54 -0.11 -10.44 1.17
N ALA A 55 0.37 -11.30 0.27
CA ALA A 55 1.33 -10.92 -0.76
C ALA A 55 0.58 -10.54 -2.05
N CYS A 56 0.52 -9.24 -2.32
CA CYS A 56 -0.24 -8.67 -3.42
C CYS A 56 0.57 -8.75 -4.72
N VAL A 57 0.05 -9.52 -5.68
CA VAL A 57 0.72 -9.75 -6.97
C VAL A 57 0.46 -8.58 -7.91
N GLY A 58 1.52 -8.07 -8.53
CA GLY A 58 1.44 -6.99 -9.51
C GLY A 58 1.27 -5.60 -8.89
N GLN A 59 0.85 -4.66 -9.72
CA GLN A 59 0.61 -3.26 -9.34
C GLN A 59 -0.87 -3.04 -9.01
N ASP A 60 -1.17 -2.25 -7.98
CA ASP A 60 -2.53 -1.84 -7.57
C ASP A 60 -3.56 -2.99 -7.60
N ASN A 61 -3.22 -4.13 -6.98
CA ASN A 61 -4.05 -5.32 -7.01
C ASN A 61 -5.41 -5.07 -6.32
N THR A 62 -6.51 -5.31 -7.04
CA THR A 62 -7.87 -5.02 -6.55
C THR A 62 -8.47 -6.13 -5.69
N ASN A 63 -7.68 -7.12 -5.27
CA ASN A 63 -8.11 -8.09 -4.27
C ASN A 63 -8.43 -7.37 -2.94
N VAL A 64 -9.49 -7.80 -2.26
CA VAL A 64 -9.92 -7.28 -0.96
C VAL A 64 -8.86 -7.39 0.14
N ASP A 65 -7.90 -8.31 -0.02
CA ASP A 65 -6.76 -8.50 0.89
C ASP A 65 -5.54 -7.61 0.52
N CYS A 66 -5.68 -6.71 -0.45
CA CYS A 66 -4.67 -5.73 -0.87
C CYS A 66 -5.18 -4.32 -0.65
N SER A 67 -4.30 -3.34 -0.41
CA SER A 67 -4.69 -1.97 -0.06
C SER A 67 -5.68 -1.33 -1.05
N THR A 68 -5.50 -1.58 -2.36
CA THR A 68 -6.39 -1.03 -3.40
C THR A 68 -7.80 -1.64 -3.35
N GLY A 69 -7.95 -2.92 -3.00
CA GLY A 69 -9.26 -3.55 -2.83
C GLY A 69 -9.85 -3.40 -1.42
N ALA A 70 -9.01 -3.34 -0.39
CA ALA A 70 -9.39 -3.15 1.01
C ALA A 70 -9.96 -1.75 1.27
N VAL A 71 -9.44 -0.73 0.55
CA VAL A 71 -9.87 0.67 0.65
C VAL A 71 -10.27 1.20 -0.74
N PRO A 72 -11.47 0.86 -1.26
CA PRO A 72 -11.88 1.24 -2.61
C PRO A 72 -11.98 2.76 -2.82
N ASN A 73 -12.22 3.52 -1.76
CA ASN A 73 -12.30 4.98 -1.79
C ASN A 73 -11.99 5.58 -0.40
N ILE A 74 -11.92 6.91 -0.35
CA ILE A 74 -11.53 7.65 0.86
C ILE A 74 -12.51 7.49 2.05
N LEU A 75 -13.74 7.04 1.81
CA LEU A 75 -14.74 6.82 2.86
C LEU A 75 -14.61 5.45 3.52
N ASP A 76 -13.94 4.50 2.85
CA ASP A 76 -13.72 3.15 3.36
C ASP A 76 -12.42 3.02 4.17
N GLY A 77 -11.58 4.06 4.19
CA GLY A 77 -10.29 4.07 4.88
C GLY A 77 -10.35 4.64 6.29
N ASN A 78 -9.33 4.32 7.07
CA ASN A 78 -9.15 4.72 8.45
C ASN A 78 -7.71 5.25 8.64
N THR A 79 -7.59 6.55 8.93
CA THR A 79 -6.29 7.21 9.08
C THR A 79 -5.51 6.73 10.30
N LYS A 80 -6.17 6.09 11.28
CA LYS A 80 -5.48 5.53 12.45
C LYS A 80 -4.62 4.32 12.09
N ASP A 81 -5.01 3.57 11.07
CA ASP A 81 -4.31 2.34 10.66
C ASP A 81 -2.95 2.69 10.03
N HIS A 82 -2.74 3.95 9.61
CA HIS A 82 -1.45 4.42 9.14
C HIS A 82 -0.34 4.30 10.21
N ALA A 83 -0.68 4.48 11.48
CA ALA A 83 0.28 4.42 12.58
C ALA A 83 0.69 2.99 12.97
N GLY A 84 0.04 1.97 12.42
CA GLY A 84 0.29 0.56 12.70
C GLY A 84 -0.72 -0.07 13.66
N PRO A 85 -0.41 -1.25 14.23
CA PRO A 85 0.94 -1.83 14.32
C PRO A 85 1.41 -2.55 13.04
N TYR A 86 2.66 -2.30 12.63
CA TYR A 86 3.38 -3.04 11.60
C TYR A 86 4.18 -4.16 12.27
N ASP A 87 3.59 -5.36 12.35
CA ASP A 87 4.16 -6.49 13.09
C ASP A 87 4.44 -6.19 14.58
N GLY A 88 3.50 -5.50 15.23
CA GLY A 88 3.65 -5.08 16.63
C GLY A 88 4.44 -3.78 16.83
N VAL A 89 5.02 -3.20 15.78
CA VAL A 89 5.73 -1.92 15.85
C VAL A 89 4.83 -0.78 15.39
N TYR A 90 4.63 0.22 16.24
CA TYR A 90 3.96 1.45 15.86
C TYR A 90 4.95 2.43 15.23
N ILE A 91 4.58 3.04 14.12
CA ILE A 91 5.41 3.99 13.37
C ILE A 91 4.56 5.25 13.19
N GLY A 92 4.95 6.33 13.84
CA GLY A 92 4.22 7.61 13.74
C GLY A 92 4.81 8.67 14.66
N SER A 93 4.43 9.93 14.44
CA SER A 93 4.88 11.06 15.26
C SER A 93 4.45 10.97 16.73
N ASP A 94 3.43 10.16 17.01
CA ASP A 94 2.84 10.01 18.35
C ASP A 94 3.62 9.03 19.23
N TYR A 95 4.63 8.35 18.68
CA TYR A 95 5.44 7.33 19.34
C TYR A 95 6.92 7.72 19.29
N CYS A 96 7.58 7.83 20.45
CA CYS A 96 8.99 8.22 20.63
C CYS A 96 9.75 7.20 21.48
#